data_AF-A0A955HXR5-F1
#
_entry.id   AF-A0A955HXR5-F1
#
_cell.length_a   1.000
_cell.length_b   1.000
_cell.length_c   1.000
_cell.angle_alpha   90.00
_cell.angle_beta   90.00
_cell.angle_gamma   90.00
#
_symmetry.space_group_name_H-M   'P 1'
#
loop_
_entity.id
_entity.type
_entity.pdbx_description
1 polymer ?
#
loop_
_entity_poly.entity_id
_entity_poly.type
_entity_poly.pdbx_seq_one_letter_code
_entity_poly.pdbx_strand_id
1 'polypeptide(L)'
;MYGRSTQGEAPYRCICSILMEIDMKFTLDSIPEGKERGWVVRIDGEEVQVGHIELTSTFGTLEYGLHPEGYDSWVFREAGGGGSVLLPYAIDETGELWVGLLKEFRPHMGGMVFCAIGGFKSPNESNRETQQREAWEEAGIDGIEATQLPGCGTNSNRAFFVADAQTEGTIAYALKLPFSLLRKADDEGLMLKDAALQNTLNKPDDVRFFHWKHAARTTADAMARSAILQLLTTILP
;
A
#
# COMPACT_ATOMS: atom_id res chain seq x y z
N MET A 1 -61.16 -9.43 8.42
CA MET A 1 -60.02 -10.38 8.51
C MET A 1 -59.38 -10.47 7.14
N TYR A 2 -58.26 -9.77 6.95
CA TYR A 2 -57.40 -9.90 5.76
C TYR A 2 -55.95 -9.74 6.24
N GLY A 3 -55.11 -10.68 5.80
CA GLY A 3 -53.75 -10.88 6.30
C GLY A 3 -52.76 -9.80 5.86
N ARG A 4 -51.68 -9.71 6.62
CA ARG A 4 -50.41 -9.12 6.19
C ARG A 4 -49.32 -10.19 6.32
N SER A 5 -48.82 -10.62 5.18
CA SER A 5 -47.51 -11.25 5.03
C SER A 5 -46.67 -10.33 4.15
N THR A 6 -45.54 -9.87 4.66
CA THR A 6 -44.38 -9.41 3.88
C THR A 6 -43.16 -9.66 4.77
N GLN A 7 -42.36 -10.68 4.44
CA GLN A 7 -41.03 -10.53 3.82
C GLN A 7 -40.05 -9.91 4.83
N GLY A 8 -39.06 -10.63 5.38
CA GLY A 8 -38.21 -11.62 4.75
C GLY A 8 -36.80 -11.02 4.70
N GLU A 9 -36.18 -10.82 5.88
CA GLU A 9 -34.79 -10.39 5.98
C GLU A 9 -33.90 -11.58 5.60
N ALA A 10 -33.19 -11.45 4.48
CA ALA A 10 -32.11 -12.35 4.13
C ALA A 10 -30.89 -11.98 4.98
N PRO A 11 -30.30 -12.92 5.74
CA PRO A 11 -29.00 -12.67 6.35
C PRO A 11 -27.95 -12.73 5.24
N TYR A 12 -27.26 -11.63 4.99
CA TYR A 12 -25.98 -11.64 4.28
C TYR A 12 -24.97 -12.45 5.11
N ARG A 13 -25.03 -13.77 4.97
CA ARG A 13 -23.96 -14.65 5.43
C ARG A 13 -22.77 -14.39 4.52
N CYS A 14 -21.80 -13.66 5.06
CA CYS A 14 -20.47 -13.54 4.50
C CYS A 14 -19.97 -14.95 4.16
N ILE A 15 -19.87 -15.26 2.86
CA ILE A 15 -19.29 -16.51 2.35
C ILE A 15 -17.77 -16.38 2.50
N CYS A 16 -17.28 -16.44 3.73
CA CYS A 16 -15.84 -16.49 4.03
C CYS A 16 -15.42 -17.79 4.74
N SER A 17 -16.35 -18.72 5.02
CA SER A 17 -16.09 -19.79 6.00
C SER A 17 -15.92 -21.20 5.44
N ILE A 18 -15.50 -21.37 4.18
CA ILE A 18 -14.99 -22.65 3.66
C ILE A 18 -13.88 -22.36 2.62
N LEU A 19 -12.76 -21.81 3.09
CA LEU A 19 -11.49 -22.01 2.42
C LEU A 19 -10.68 -22.87 3.38
N MET A 20 -10.38 -24.10 2.98
CA MET A 20 -9.33 -24.87 3.64
C MET A 20 -8.10 -23.97 3.68
N GLU A 21 -7.51 -23.78 4.86
CA GLU A 21 -6.22 -23.12 5.06
C GLU A 21 -5.15 -23.95 4.34
N ILE A 22 -5.08 -23.81 3.02
CA ILE A 22 -3.88 -24.19 2.30
C ILE A 22 -2.96 -22.99 2.48
N ASP A 23 -2.12 -23.07 3.51
CA ASP A 23 -0.92 -22.23 3.65
C ASP A 23 0.01 -22.57 2.47
N MET A 24 -0.34 -22.07 1.28
CA MET A 24 0.54 -22.16 0.12
C MET A 24 1.62 -21.11 0.31
N LYS A 25 2.65 -21.48 1.07
CA LYS A 25 3.90 -20.74 1.05
C LYS A 25 4.43 -20.79 -0.37
N PHE A 26 4.44 -19.62 -1.02
CA PHE A 26 5.18 -19.44 -2.25
C PHE A 26 6.65 -19.76 -1.98
N THR A 27 7.20 -20.73 -2.72
CA THR A 27 8.60 -21.16 -2.67
C THR A 27 9.14 -21.30 -4.09
N LEU A 28 10.36 -20.84 -4.31
CA LEU A 28 11.08 -21.12 -5.55
C LEU A 28 11.87 -22.41 -5.42
N ASP A 29 11.83 -23.20 -6.49
CA ASP A 29 12.63 -24.41 -6.62
C ASP A 29 13.97 -24.12 -7.32
N SER A 30 14.94 -25.01 -7.11
CA SER A 30 16.17 -24.99 -7.90
C SER A 30 15.88 -25.32 -9.36
N ILE A 31 16.45 -24.55 -10.27
CA ILE A 31 16.45 -24.86 -11.70
C ILE A 31 17.32 -26.11 -11.93
N PRO A 32 16.76 -27.18 -12.53
CA PRO A 32 17.49 -28.42 -12.79
C PRO A 32 18.77 -28.18 -13.61
N GLU A 33 19.77 -29.02 -13.36
CA GLU A 33 20.99 -29.05 -14.17
C GLU A 33 20.66 -29.35 -15.64
N GLY A 34 21.31 -28.64 -16.55
CA GLY A 34 21.12 -28.81 -18.00
C GLY A 34 19.90 -28.13 -18.60
N LYS A 35 19.06 -27.43 -17.80
CA LYS A 35 18.06 -26.51 -18.37
C LYS A 35 18.69 -25.18 -18.75
N GLU A 36 18.27 -24.64 -19.89
CA GLU A 36 18.60 -23.26 -20.27
C GLU A 36 17.96 -22.28 -19.28
N ARG A 37 18.74 -21.26 -18.92
CA ARG A 37 18.38 -20.22 -17.96
C ARG A 37 18.29 -18.88 -18.68
N GLY A 38 17.36 -18.03 -18.27
CA GLY A 38 17.24 -16.67 -18.82
C GLY A 38 18.34 -15.68 -18.39
N TRP A 39 19.38 -16.13 -17.69
CA TRP A 39 20.34 -15.30 -16.95
C TRP A 39 21.70 -16.00 -16.79
N VAL A 40 22.69 -15.22 -16.37
CA VAL A 40 24.05 -15.66 -16.03
C VAL A 40 24.45 -15.05 -14.68
N VAL A 41 24.87 -15.86 -13.72
CA VAL A 41 25.48 -15.34 -12.47
C VAL A 41 26.96 -15.21 -12.69
N ARG A 42 27.49 -14.06 -12.27
CA ARG A 42 28.92 -13.82 -12.17
C ARG A 42 29.30 -13.42 -10.76
N ILE A 43 30.30 -14.09 -10.19
CA ILE A 43 30.92 -13.73 -8.92
C ILE A 43 32.31 -13.20 -9.24
N ASP A 44 32.55 -11.93 -8.93
CA ASP A 44 33.81 -11.23 -9.25
C ASP A 44 34.19 -11.31 -10.74
N GLY A 45 33.18 -11.34 -11.62
CA GLY A 45 33.35 -11.41 -13.07
C GLY A 45 33.37 -12.82 -13.64
N GLU A 46 33.55 -13.84 -12.80
CA GLU A 46 33.58 -15.25 -13.22
C GLU A 46 32.19 -15.86 -13.23
N GLU A 47 31.85 -16.57 -14.31
CA GLU A 47 30.54 -17.22 -14.42
C GLU A 47 30.43 -18.43 -13.48
N VAL A 48 29.32 -18.48 -12.73
CA VAL A 48 29.02 -19.57 -11.80
C VAL A 48 27.64 -20.15 -12.12
N GLN A 49 27.58 -21.48 -12.15
CA GLN A 49 26.35 -22.22 -12.39
C GLN A 49 25.68 -22.55 -11.06
N VAL A 50 24.53 -21.94 -10.78
CA VAL A 50 23.74 -22.18 -9.56
C VAL A 50 22.27 -22.46 -9.92
N GLY A 51 21.61 -23.32 -9.14
CA GLY A 51 20.20 -23.67 -9.36
C GLY A 51 19.21 -22.67 -8.74
N HIS A 52 19.63 -21.97 -7.68
CA HIS A 52 18.82 -21.02 -6.93
C HIS A 52 19.72 -19.91 -6.39
N ILE A 53 19.24 -18.67 -6.38
CA ILE A 53 19.93 -17.52 -5.81
C ILE A 53 19.00 -16.89 -4.79
N GLU A 54 19.52 -16.59 -3.61
CA GLU A 54 18.81 -15.81 -2.58
C GLU A 54 19.70 -14.66 -2.13
N LEU A 55 19.16 -13.44 -2.13
CA LEU A 55 19.78 -12.25 -1.56
C LEU A 55 18.83 -11.63 -0.53
N THR A 56 19.22 -11.67 0.74
CA THR A 56 18.43 -11.13 1.85
C THR A 56 19.01 -9.79 2.33
N SER A 57 18.13 -8.82 2.54
CA SER A 57 18.45 -7.50 3.11
C SER A 57 17.44 -7.13 4.20
N THR A 58 17.60 -5.95 4.81
CA THR A 58 16.60 -5.40 5.74
C THR A 58 15.25 -5.09 5.09
N PHE A 59 15.21 -4.90 3.77
CA PHE A 59 13.98 -4.58 3.03
C PHE A 59 13.21 -5.81 2.59
N GLY A 60 13.84 -6.99 2.59
CA GLY A 60 13.24 -8.21 2.08
C GLY A 60 14.25 -9.14 1.41
N THR A 61 13.71 -10.17 0.78
CA THR A 61 14.45 -11.23 0.12
C THR A 61 14.17 -11.19 -1.38
N LEU A 62 15.23 -11.06 -2.17
CA LEU A 62 15.22 -11.25 -3.62
C LEU A 62 15.67 -12.68 -3.91
N GLU A 63 14.82 -13.46 -4.56
CA GLU A 63 15.13 -14.82 -4.97
C GLU A 63 15.11 -14.94 -6.49
N TYR A 64 15.93 -15.84 -7.03
CA TYR A 64 15.85 -16.30 -8.39
C TYR A 64 15.84 -17.81 -8.44
N GLY A 65 14.84 -18.37 -9.10
CA GLY A 65 14.67 -19.81 -9.20
C GLY A 65 13.52 -20.17 -10.12
N LEU A 66 13.08 -21.42 -10.01
CA LEU A 66 11.97 -21.96 -10.77
C LEU A 66 10.67 -21.75 -10.00
N HIS A 67 9.72 -21.08 -10.60
CA HIS A 67 8.36 -20.96 -10.06
C HIS A 67 7.61 -22.29 -10.09
N PRO A 68 6.56 -22.45 -9.27
CA PRO A 68 5.69 -23.61 -9.31
C PRO A 68 5.10 -23.90 -10.70
N GLU A 69 4.86 -22.87 -11.52
CA GLU A 69 4.35 -23.04 -12.89
C GLU A 69 5.44 -23.35 -13.93
N GLY A 70 6.71 -23.42 -13.51
CA GLY A 70 7.83 -23.89 -14.33
C GLY A 70 8.59 -22.83 -15.13
N TYR A 71 8.33 -21.54 -14.90
CA TYR A 71 9.15 -20.44 -15.44
C TYR A 71 10.27 -20.08 -14.46
N ASP A 72 11.43 -19.67 -14.97
CA ASP A 72 12.50 -19.12 -14.14
C ASP A 72 12.40 -17.59 -14.07
N SER A 73 12.40 -17.01 -12.87
CA SER A 73 12.32 -15.55 -12.70
C SER A 73 12.77 -15.07 -11.33
N TRP A 74 12.87 -13.74 -11.23
CA TRP A 74 13.13 -13.01 -10.00
C TRP A 74 11.82 -12.81 -9.23
N VAL A 75 11.90 -12.95 -7.91
CA VAL A 75 10.83 -12.54 -7.00
C VAL A 75 11.40 -11.80 -5.81
N PHE A 76 10.63 -10.84 -5.30
CA PHE A 76 10.96 -10.10 -4.10
C PHE A 76 9.85 -10.25 -3.09
N ARG A 77 10.18 -10.72 -1.88
CA ARG A 77 9.26 -10.71 -0.74
C ARG A 77 9.72 -9.62 0.22
N GLU A 78 8.86 -8.64 0.47
CA GLU A 78 9.13 -7.54 1.40
C GLU A 78 9.32 -8.08 2.83
N ALA A 79 10.26 -7.47 3.57
CA ALA A 79 10.41 -7.74 4.99
C ALA A 79 9.09 -7.42 5.72
N GLY A 80 8.69 -8.29 6.66
CA GLY A 80 7.39 -8.14 7.31
C GLY A 80 6.18 -8.39 6.40
N GLY A 81 6.39 -8.78 5.15
CA GLY A 81 5.34 -9.12 4.20
C GLY A 81 4.55 -7.92 3.70
N GLY A 82 5.09 -6.69 3.74
CA GLY A 82 4.36 -5.53 3.24
C GLY A 82 4.74 -4.21 3.88
N GLY A 83 3.73 -3.36 4.03
CA GLY A 83 3.86 -2.03 4.58
C GLY A 83 2.53 -1.46 5.02
N SER A 84 2.53 -0.18 5.36
CA SER A 84 1.29 0.54 5.64
C SER A 84 1.36 1.95 5.09
N VAL A 85 0.23 2.40 4.55
CA VAL A 85 0.08 3.76 4.03
C VAL A 85 -1.08 4.47 4.70
N LEU A 86 -0.97 5.78 4.82
CA LEU A 86 -1.92 6.69 5.40
C LEU A 86 -2.36 7.71 4.33
N LEU A 87 -3.67 7.84 4.18
CA LEU A 87 -4.29 8.90 3.39
C LEU A 87 -5.02 9.89 4.31
N PRO A 88 -4.45 11.08 4.53
CA PRO A 88 -5.22 12.21 5.01
C PRO A 88 -6.33 12.54 4.01
N TYR A 89 -7.53 12.86 4.47
CA TYR A 89 -8.61 13.30 3.60
C TYR A 89 -9.53 14.30 4.28
N ALA A 90 -10.25 15.07 3.48
CA ALA A 90 -11.32 15.96 3.94
C ALA A 90 -12.50 15.88 2.97
N ILE A 91 -13.69 16.19 3.49
CA ILE A 91 -14.91 16.34 2.70
C ILE A 91 -15.35 17.80 2.85
N ASP A 92 -15.55 18.49 1.74
CA ASP A 92 -15.98 19.89 1.77
C ASP A 92 -17.49 20.03 2.01
N GLU A 93 -17.96 21.28 2.07
CA GLU A 93 -19.37 21.61 2.31
C GLU A 93 -20.31 21.16 1.18
N THR A 94 -19.78 20.87 -0.01
CA THR A 94 -20.54 20.34 -1.15
C THR A 94 -20.58 18.82 -1.18
N GLY A 95 -19.81 18.16 -0.30
CA GLY A 95 -19.68 16.70 -0.24
C GLY A 95 -18.55 16.14 -1.10
N GLU A 96 -17.70 16.99 -1.69
CA GLU A 96 -16.60 16.54 -2.53
C GLU A 96 -15.39 16.08 -1.70
N LEU A 97 -14.73 15.03 -2.18
CA LEU A 97 -13.60 14.39 -1.50
C LEU A 97 -12.25 15.00 -1.94
N TRP A 98 -11.49 15.44 -0.93
CA TRP A 98 -10.13 15.93 -1.06
C TRP A 98 -9.15 14.98 -0.38
N VAL A 99 -8.15 14.49 -1.10
CA VAL A 99 -7.15 13.51 -0.64
C VAL A 99 -5.79 14.16 -0.51
N GLY A 100 -5.18 14.03 0.66
CA GLY A 100 -3.82 14.46 0.96
C GLY A 100 -2.78 13.45 0.47
N LEU A 101 -1.80 13.93 -0.30
CA LEU A 101 -0.63 13.19 -0.74
C LEU A 101 0.64 13.93 -0.35
N LEU A 102 1.69 13.19 -0.02
CA LEU A 102 3.01 13.72 0.33
C LEU A 102 3.86 13.89 -0.92
N LYS A 103 4.46 15.06 -1.10
CA LYS A 103 5.40 15.32 -2.18
C LYS A 103 6.79 14.82 -1.80
N GLU A 104 7.32 13.88 -2.56
CA GLU A 104 8.59 13.21 -2.24
C GLU A 104 9.50 13.11 -3.45
N PHE A 105 10.82 13.10 -3.20
CA PHE A 105 11.80 12.78 -4.22
C PHE A 105 11.99 11.26 -4.31
N ARG A 106 11.52 10.65 -5.39
CA ARG A 106 11.68 9.22 -5.67
C ARG A 106 12.58 9.06 -6.91
N PRO A 107 13.89 8.79 -6.74
CA PRO A 107 14.83 8.73 -7.88
C PRO A 107 14.46 7.63 -8.88
N HIS A 108 13.94 6.50 -8.40
CA HIS A 108 13.45 5.40 -9.25
C HIS A 108 12.14 5.72 -9.99
N MET A 109 11.49 6.85 -9.69
CA MET A 109 10.31 7.36 -10.40
C MET A 109 10.63 8.63 -11.20
N GLY A 110 11.91 8.98 -11.36
CA GLY A 110 12.34 10.10 -12.19
C GLY A 110 12.27 11.48 -11.52
N GLY A 111 12.08 11.57 -10.20
CA GLY A 111 12.18 12.84 -9.46
C GLY A 111 11.06 13.04 -8.43
N MET A 112 10.51 14.26 -8.39
CA MET A 112 9.44 14.61 -7.46
C MET A 112 8.11 13.97 -7.87
N VAL A 113 7.48 13.27 -6.94
CA VAL A 113 6.18 12.61 -7.13
C VAL A 113 5.29 12.84 -5.90
N PHE A 114 3.98 12.67 -6.06
CA PHE A 114 3.04 12.65 -4.94
C PHE A 114 2.73 11.19 -4.57
N CYS A 115 2.98 10.82 -3.32
CA CYS A 115 2.78 9.49 -2.76
C CYS A 115 1.79 9.50 -1.61
N ALA A 116 1.32 8.32 -1.19
CA ALA A 116 0.73 8.19 0.13
C ALA A 116 1.84 8.34 1.19
N ILE A 117 1.46 8.74 2.41
CA ILE A 117 2.39 8.74 3.55
C ILE A 117 2.55 7.29 3.99
N GLY A 118 3.75 6.75 4.12
CA GLY A 118 3.91 5.37 4.55
C GLY A 118 5.18 4.70 4.06
N GLY A 119 5.40 3.51 4.62
CA GLY A 119 6.62 2.76 4.35
C GLY A 119 6.49 1.29 4.71
N PHE A 120 7.66 0.63 4.70
CA PHE A 120 7.78 -0.80 4.89
C PHE A 120 7.53 -1.18 6.34
N LYS A 121 6.93 -2.35 6.51
CA LYS A 121 6.73 -2.95 7.82
C LYS A 121 8.04 -3.56 8.31
N SER A 122 8.44 -3.23 9.54
CA SER A 122 9.59 -3.89 10.16
C SER A 122 9.26 -5.32 10.59
N PRO A 123 10.25 -6.23 10.70
CA PRO A 123 10.03 -7.55 11.26
C PRO A 123 9.36 -7.48 12.65
N ASN A 124 8.28 -8.25 12.82
CA ASN A 124 7.45 -8.30 14.03
C ASN A 124 6.62 -7.04 14.36
N GLU A 125 6.61 -6.04 13.48
CA GLU A 125 5.74 -4.88 13.61
C GLU A 125 4.32 -5.21 13.10
N SER A 126 3.27 -4.68 13.71
CA SER A 126 1.92 -4.74 13.16
C SER A 126 1.71 -3.63 12.13
N ASN A 127 0.75 -3.79 11.22
CA ASN A 127 0.43 -2.73 10.24
C ASN A 127 0.02 -1.40 10.92
N ARG A 128 -0.60 -1.47 12.09
CA ARG A 128 -0.95 -0.27 12.86
C ARG A 128 0.29 0.42 13.44
N GLU A 129 1.24 -0.34 13.99
CA GLU A 129 2.51 0.21 14.48
C GLU A 129 3.32 0.82 13.32
N THR A 130 3.41 0.12 12.18
CA THR A 130 4.04 0.64 10.96
C THR A 130 3.39 1.95 10.54
N GLN A 131 2.06 2.00 10.46
CA GLN A 131 1.33 3.21 10.09
C GLN A 131 1.65 4.37 11.04
N GLN A 132 1.64 4.14 12.35
CA GLN A 132 1.90 5.18 13.34
C GLN A 132 3.33 5.71 13.26
N ARG A 133 4.30 4.81 13.15
CA ARG A 133 5.71 5.16 12.99
C ARG A 133 5.94 5.97 11.72
N GLU A 134 5.51 5.48 10.56
CA GLU A 134 5.73 6.15 9.27
C GLU A 134 4.99 7.50 9.19
N ALA A 135 3.77 7.57 9.73
CA ALA A 135 3.03 8.82 9.79
C ALA A 135 3.75 9.88 10.65
N TRP A 136 4.43 9.47 11.72
CA TRP A 136 5.27 10.36 12.51
C TRP A 136 6.60 10.69 11.80
N GLU A 137 7.30 9.71 11.24
CA GLU A 137 8.60 9.89 10.59
C GLU A 137 8.50 10.80 9.35
N GLU A 138 7.59 10.48 8.43
CA GLU A 138 7.50 11.16 7.14
C GLU A 138 6.70 12.46 7.21
N ALA A 139 5.58 12.41 7.93
CA ALA A 139 4.63 13.50 7.97
C ALA A 139 4.68 14.25 9.28
N GLY A 140 5.05 13.64 10.43
CA GLY A 140 4.97 14.23 11.77
C GLY A 140 3.56 14.15 12.40
N ILE A 141 2.73 13.23 11.93
CA ILE A 141 1.39 13.01 12.49
C ILE A 141 1.53 12.12 13.73
N ASP A 142 1.27 12.68 14.92
CA ASP A 142 1.25 11.94 16.19
C ASP A 142 -0.08 12.11 16.92
N GLY A 143 -0.49 11.08 17.66
CA GLY A 143 -1.65 11.11 18.56
C GLY A 143 -3.02 11.19 17.90
N ILE A 144 -3.11 11.20 16.56
CA ILE A 144 -4.38 11.20 15.83
C ILE A 144 -4.67 9.79 15.30
N GLU A 145 -5.80 9.23 15.69
CA GLU A 145 -6.18 7.87 15.32
C GLU A 145 -6.64 7.80 13.85
N ALA A 146 -5.87 7.06 13.03
CA ALA A 146 -6.28 6.70 11.68
C ALA A 146 -7.11 5.40 11.69
N THR A 147 -8.12 5.38 10.82
CA THR A 147 -8.98 4.20 10.61
C THR A 147 -8.38 3.32 9.53
N GLN A 148 -8.26 2.02 9.79
CA GLN A 148 -7.86 1.07 8.76
C GLN A 148 -8.97 0.96 7.71
N LEU A 149 -8.61 1.07 6.43
CA LEU A 149 -9.55 0.88 5.34
C LEU A 149 -9.79 -0.63 5.12
N PRO A 150 -11.05 -1.05 4.88
CA PRO A 150 -11.35 -2.43 4.55
C PRO A 150 -10.77 -2.81 3.17
N GLY A 151 -10.27 -4.03 3.05
CA GLY A 151 -9.74 -4.56 1.79
C GLY A 151 -8.55 -5.50 1.99
N CYS A 152 -8.09 -6.09 0.90
CA CYS A 152 -6.84 -6.85 0.85
C CYS A 152 -5.63 -5.90 0.85
N GLY A 153 -4.47 -6.41 1.29
CA GLY A 153 -3.20 -5.72 1.13
C GLY A 153 -2.86 -5.49 -0.34
N THR A 154 -2.27 -4.33 -0.62
CA THR A 154 -1.85 -3.98 -1.98
C THR A 154 -0.47 -4.57 -2.26
N ASN A 155 -0.37 -5.35 -3.33
CA ASN A 155 0.89 -5.73 -3.95
C ASN A 155 1.09 -4.86 -5.21
N SER A 156 1.99 -3.88 -5.12
CA SER A 156 2.20 -2.86 -6.16
C SER A 156 2.75 -3.42 -7.47
N ASN A 157 3.41 -4.58 -7.43
CA ASN A 157 4.00 -5.22 -8.59
C ASN A 157 3.87 -6.74 -8.54
N ARG A 158 2.65 -7.24 -8.78
CA ARG A 158 2.35 -8.69 -8.78
C ARG A 158 3.21 -9.56 -9.72
N ALA A 159 3.95 -8.96 -10.66
CA ALA A 159 4.81 -9.72 -11.57
C ALA A 159 6.14 -10.12 -10.91
N PHE A 160 6.59 -9.37 -9.91
CA PHE A 160 7.88 -9.59 -9.24
C PHE A 160 7.77 -9.65 -7.73
N PHE A 161 6.69 -9.18 -7.12
CA PHE A 161 6.54 -9.12 -5.68
C PHE A 161 5.66 -10.27 -5.21
N VAL A 162 6.12 -10.98 -4.18
CA VAL A 162 5.38 -12.07 -3.55
C VAL A 162 4.77 -11.56 -2.27
N ALA A 163 3.46 -11.78 -2.14
CA ALA A 163 2.70 -11.50 -0.94
C ALA A 163 1.60 -12.56 -0.80
N ASP A 164 1.39 -13.10 0.39
CA ASP A 164 0.15 -13.77 0.76
C ASP A 164 -1.01 -12.77 0.68
N ALA A 165 -1.93 -12.98 -0.27
CA ALA A 165 -3.07 -12.11 -0.50
C ALA A 165 -4.03 -11.98 0.71
N GLN A 166 -3.94 -12.88 1.69
CA GLN A 166 -4.76 -12.86 2.90
C GLN A 166 -4.11 -12.10 4.06
N THR A 167 -2.78 -12.14 4.17
CA THR A 167 -2.07 -11.69 5.38
C THR A 167 -0.96 -10.67 5.12
N GLU A 168 -0.50 -10.56 3.87
CA GLU A 168 0.59 -9.71 3.42
C GLU A 168 0.10 -8.63 2.43
N GLY A 169 1.02 -7.76 2.01
CA GLY A 169 0.79 -6.58 1.20
C GLY A 169 0.70 -5.29 2.03
N THR A 170 0.57 -4.18 1.33
CA THR A 170 0.48 -2.86 1.97
C THR A 170 -0.95 -2.53 2.38
N ILE A 171 -1.17 -2.28 3.67
CA ILE A 171 -2.48 -1.95 4.24
C ILE A 171 -2.71 -0.43 4.23
N ALA A 172 -3.91 -0.01 3.84
CA ALA A 172 -4.26 1.39 3.80
C ALA A 172 -5.01 1.83 5.07
N TYR A 173 -4.67 3.03 5.55
CA TYR A 173 -5.32 3.74 6.63
C TYR A 173 -5.79 5.10 6.12
N ALA A 174 -6.84 5.64 6.73
CA ALA A 174 -7.37 6.95 6.41
C ALA A 174 -7.46 7.83 7.65
N LEU A 175 -7.09 9.09 7.48
CA LEU A 175 -7.18 10.12 8.51
C LEU A 175 -8.11 11.23 8.03
N LYS A 176 -9.29 11.33 8.65
CA LYS A 176 -10.24 12.40 8.34
C LYS A 176 -9.82 13.70 9.02
N LEU A 177 -9.70 14.76 8.24
CA LEU A 177 -9.44 16.12 8.71
C LEU A 177 -10.67 17.00 8.46
N PRO A 178 -10.99 17.94 9.37
CA PRO A 178 -11.97 18.99 9.08
C PRO A 178 -11.52 19.82 7.87
N PHE A 179 -12.40 20.00 6.88
CA PHE A 179 -12.10 20.82 5.70
C PHE A 179 -11.76 22.28 6.05
N SER A 180 -12.26 22.77 7.18
CA SER A 180 -11.92 24.09 7.72
C SER A 180 -10.42 24.27 7.98
N LEU A 181 -9.65 23.19 8.15
CA LEU A 181 -8.19 23.20 8.30
C LEU A 181 -7.44 23.31 6.97
N LEU A 182 -8.12 23.32 5.82
CA LEU A 182 -7.50 23.38 4.49
C LEU A 182 -7.67 24.76 3.83
N ARG A 183 -6.58 25.32 3.30
CA ARG A 183 -6.55 26.56 2.50
C ARG A 183 -6.08 26.27 1.09
N LYS A 184 -6.47 27.14 0.16
CA LYS A 184 -5.97 27.11 -1.22
C LYS A 184 -4.44 27.20 -1.22
N ALA A 185 -3.79 26.24 -1.88
CA ALA A 185 -2.34 26.26 -2.13
C ALA A 185 -2.06 26.94 -3.47
N ASP A 186 -2.75 26.46 -4.51
CA ASP A 186 -2.68 26.88 -5.89
C ASP A 186 -4.04 26.57 -6.56
N ASP A 187 -4.13 26.62 -7.89
CA ASP A 187 -5.39 26.40 -8.61
C ASP A 187 -5.87 24.94 -8.58
N GLU A 188 -5.02 23.99 -8.23
CA GLU A 188 -5.32 22.55 -8.32
C GLU A 188 -5.34 21.86 -6.95
N GLY A 189 -4.77 22.49 -5.92
CA GLY A 189 -4.59 21.89 -4.61
C GLY A 189 -4.88 22.80 -3.42
N LEU A 190 -5.12 22.14 -2.29
CA LEU A 190 -5.20 22.72 -0.96
C LEU A 190 -4.00 22.27 -0.13
N MET A 191 -3.72 23.00 0.94
CA MET A 191 -2.73 22.67 1.96
C MET A 191 -3.29 22.99 3.34
N LEU A 192 -2.61 22.55 4.40
CA LEU A 192 -3.04 22.84 5.76
C LEU A 192 -2.90 24.35 6.09
N LYS A 193 -3.88 24.88 6.83
CA LYS A 193 -3.92 26.26 7.35
C LYS A 193 -3.07 26.44 8.59
N ASP A 194 -3.13 25.46 9.48
CA ASP A 194 -2.82 25.69 10.89
C ASP A 194 -1.37 25.34 11.21
N ALA A 195 -0.62 26.34 11.65
CA ALA A 195 0.75 26.18 12.15
C ALA A 195 0.85 25.19 13.32
N ALA A 196 -0.23 24.95 14.07
CA ALA A 196 -0.25 23.97 15.16
C ALA A 196 -0.16 22.52 14.65
N LEU A 197 -0.77 22.20 13.49
CA LEU A 197 -0.51 20.95 12.77
C LEU A 197 0.81 21.01 11.99
N GLN A 198 1.28 22.20 11.58
CA GLN A 198 2.63 22.35 11.00
C GLN A 198 3.75 22.10 12.01
N ASN A 199 3.50 22.31 13.31
CA ASN A 199 4.46 22.03 14.38
C ASN A 199 4.50 20.54 14.78
N THR A 200 3.45 19.78 14.46
CA THR A 200 3.51 18.32 14.53
C THR A 200 4.11 17.78 13.25
N LEU A 201 3.74 18.32 12.08
CA LEU A 201 4.20 17.79 10.81
C LEU A 201 5.68 18.14 10.51
N ASN A 202 6.50 17.15 10.14
CA ASN A 202 7.90 17.37 9.73
C ASN A 202 7.99 18.08 8.36
N LYS A 203 6.97 17.93 7.50
CA LYS A 203 6.92 18.47 6.13
C LYS A 203 5.52 18.95 5.72
N PRO A 204 4.92 19.89 6.45
CA PRO A 204 3.54 20.32 6.19
C PRO A 204 3.36 20.96 4.81
N ASP A 205 4.40 21.61 4.32
CA ASP A 205 4.40 22.25 3.00
C ASP A 205 4.54 21.25 1.85
N ASP A 206 4.83 19.97 2.13
CA ASP A 206 4.92 18.91 1.13
C ASP A 206 3.62 18.10 1.03
N VAL A 207 2.72 18.20 2.01
CA VAL A 207 1.39 17.57 1.90
C VAL A 207 0.46 18.47 1.08
N ARG A 208 -0.13 17.92 0.03
CA ARG A 208 -1.11 18.60 -0.84
C ARG A 208 -2.40 17.80 -0.90
N PHE A 209 -3.51 18.48 -0.73
CA PHE A 209 -4.84 17.93 -0.84
C PHE A 209 -5.40 18.23 -2.22
N PHE A 210 -5.71 17.19 -2.99
CA PHE A 210 -6.31 17.32 -4.31
C PHE A 210 -7.71 16.76 -4.30
N HIS A 211 -8.57 17.28 -5.18
CA HIS A 211 -9.82 16.58 -5.49
C HIS A 211 -9.49 15.15 -5.92
N TRP A 212 -10.20 14.14 -5.40
CA TRP A 212 -9.80 12.72 -5.52
C TRP A 212 -9.53 12.25 -6.96
N LYS A 213 -10.31 12.72 -7.95
CA LYS A 213 -10.09 12.44 -9.37
C LYS A 213 -8.73 12.95 -9.87
N HIS A 214 -8.31 14.12 -9.40
CA HIS A 214 -7.00 14.68 -9.72
C HIS A 214 -5.92 13.91 -8.96
N ALA A 215 -6.10 13.65 -7.66
CA ALA A 215 -5.17 12.86 -6.86
C ALA A 215 -4.81 11.53 -7.54
N ALA A 216 -5.83 10.76 -7.96
CA ALA A 216 -5.67 9.46 -8.60
C ALA A 216 -4.95 9.52 -9.97
N ARG A 217 -5.08 10.63 -10.70
CA ARG A 217 -4.43 10.84 -12.00
C ARG A 217 -2.99 11.31 -11.87
N THR A 218 -2.72 12.14 -10.86
CA THR A 218 -1.44 12.83 -10.71
C THR A 218 -0.42 11.98 -9.95
N THR A 219 -0.86 11.09 -9.05
CA THR A 219 0.07 10.18 -8.36
C THR A 219 0.53 9.06 -9.30
N ALA A 220 1.84 8.78 -9.32
CA ALA A 220 2.42 7.60 -9.95
C ALA A 220 2.58 6.43 -8.96
N ASP A 221 2.31 6.66 -7.67
CA ASP A 221 2.39 5.67 -6.60
C ASP A 221 1.17 4.73 -6.67
N ALA A 222 1.43 3.46 -6.94
CA ALA A 222 0.40 2.42 -6.99
C ALA A 222 -0.29 2.22 -5.64
N MET A 223 0.43 2.39 -4.53
CA MET A 223 -0.12 2.27 -3.18
C MET A 223 -1.10 3.41 -2.91
N ALA A 224 -0.75 4.64 -3.27
CA ALA A 224 -1.66 5.79 -3.19
C ALA A 224 -2.93 5.57 -4.01
N ARG A 225 -2.83 5.08 -5.25
CA ARG A 225 -4.01 4.79 -6.09
C ARG A 225 -4.92 3.72 -5.46
N SER A 226 -4.31 2.65 -4.96
CA SER A 226 -5.05 1.58 -4.28
C SER A 226 -5.76 2.09 -3.02
N ALA A 227 -5.05 2.84 -2.18
CA ALA A 227 -5.60 3.42 -0.97
C ALA A 227 -6.73 4.43 -1.27
N ILE A 228 -6.61 5.24 -2.34
CA ILE A 228 -7.69 6.13 -2.79
C ILE A 228 -8.92 5.32 -3.17
N LEU A 229 -8.75 4.21 -3.90
CA LEU A 229 -9.86 3.34 -4.27
C LEU A 229 -10.55 2.74 -3.04
N GLN A 230 -9.78 2.22 -2.09
CA GLN A 230 -10.31 1.67 -0.84
C GLN A 230 -11.06 2.74 -0.01
N LEU A 231 -10.53 3.97 0.01
CA LEU A 231 -11.18 5.10 0.66
C LEU A 231 -12.52 5.40 0.00
N LEU A 232 -12.55 5.52 -1.33
CA LEU A 232 -13.78 5.78 -2.10
C LEU A 232 -14.85 4.73 -1.80
N THR A 233 -14.49 3.44 -1.79
CA THR A 233 -15.44 2.35 -1.47
C THR A 233 -15.93 2.36 -0.02
N THR A 234 -15.23 3.05 0.87
CA THR A 234 -15.57 3.13 2.29
C THR A 234 -16.48 4.31 2.60
N ILE A 235 -16.26 5.45 1.95
CA ILE A 235 -16.91 6.73 2.33
C ILE A 235 -17.95 7.22 1.32
N LEU A 236 -17.91 6.74 0.07
CA LEU A 236 -18.93 7.07 -0.90
C LEU A 236 -20.04 6.00 -0.87
N PRO A 237 -21.32 6.41 -0.85
CA PRO A 237 -22.46 5.50 -0.86
C PRO A 237 -22.65 4.77 -2.19
#